data_AF-A0A1Z9GCB8-F1
#
_entry.id   AF-A0A1Z9GCB8-F1
#
_cell.length_a   1.000
_cell.length_b   1.000
_cell.length_c   1.000
_cell.angle_alpha   90.00
_cell.angle_beta   90.00
_cell.angle_gamma   90.00
#
_symmetry.space_group_name_H-M   'P 1'
#
loop_
_entity.id
_entity.type
_entity.pdbx_description
1 polymer ?
#
loop_
_entity_poly.entity_id
_entity_poly.type
_entity_poly.pdbx_seq_one_letter_code
_entity_poly.pdbx_strand_id
1 'polypeptide(L)' 'MSTIERIKWASTFCVLSGILLTNLNIYPVNIALHGVGAVGWTVAGYLSKDRAILTNFGLQLPMFTLGFSKVVFGF' A
#
# COMPACT_ATOMS: atom_id res chain seq x y z
N MET A 1 1.00 -17.88 -14.20
CA MET A 1 1.31 -16.65 -13.46
C MET A 1 2.65 -16.80 -12.76
N SER A 2 3.56 -15.87 -12.99
CA SER A 2 4.84 -15.76 -12.27
C SER A 2 4.63 -15.37 -10.79
N THR A 3 5.64 -15.60 -9.95
CA THR A 3 5.60 -15.17 -8.54
C THR A 3 5.37 -13.67 -8.41
N ILE A 4 6.00 -12.86 -9.27
CA ILE A 4 5.84 -11.39 -9.28
C ILE A 4 4.39 -11.02 -9.63
N GLU A 5 3.77 -11.68 -10.61
CA GLU A 5 2.36 -11.43 -10.95
C GLU A 5 1.42 -11.74 -9.80
N ARG A 6 1.67 -12.82 -9.05
CA ARG A 6 0.87 -13.15 -7.84
C ARG A 6 0.98 -12.07 -6.78
N ILE A 7 2.19 -11.55 -6.54
CA ILE A 7 2.41 -10.43 -5.62
C ILE A 7 1.64 -9.20 -6.10
N LYS A 8 1.73 -8.85 -7.38
CA LYS A 8 1.01 -7.71 -7.96
C LYS A 8 -0.51 -7.83 -7.76
N TRP A 9 -1.10 -8.98 -8.06
CA TRP A 9 -2.55 -9.18 -7.90
C TRP A 9 -3.01 -9.14 -6.44
N ALA A 10 -2.27 -9.79 -5.53
CA ALA A 10 -2.56 -9.71 -4.10
C ALA A 10 -2.44 -8.25 -3.58
N SER A 11 -1.41 -7.54 -4.02
CA SER A 11 -1.18 -6.13 -3.67
C SER A 11 -2.30 -5.24 -4.18
N THR A 12 -2.73 -5.43 -5.43
CA THR A 12 -3.86 -4.72 -6.04
C THR A 12 -5.14 -4.92 -5.23
N PHE A 13 -5.45 -6.15 -4.82
CA PHE A 13 -6.62 -6.41 -3.99
C PHE A 13 -6.56 -5.60 -2.69
N CYS A 14 -5.44 -5.63 -1.97
CA CYS A 14 -5.26 -4.85 -0.74
C CYS A 14 -5.37 -3.34 -0.97
N VAL A 15 -4.75 -2.80 -2.03
CA VAL A 15 -4.84 -1.37 -2.39
C VAL A 15 -6.28 -0.97 -2.68
N LEU A 16 -7.00 -1.73 -3.50
CA LEU A 16 -8.39 -1.42 -3.86
C LEU A 16 -9.32 -1.52 -2.65
N SER A 17 -9.12 -2.50 -1.76
CA SER A 17 -9.84 -2.56 -0.48
C SER A 17 -9.53 -1.35 0.40
N GLY A 18 -8.27 -0.93 0.50
CA GLY A 18 -7.88 0.28 1.22
C GLY A 18 -8.55 1.54 0.66
N ILE A 19 -8.58 1.70 -0.67
CA ILE A 19 -9.26 2.81 -1.36
C ILE A 19 -10.77 2.80 -1.09
N LEU A 20 -11.40 1.61 -1.13
CA LEU A 20 -12.83 1.48 -0.79
C LEU A 20 -13.08 1.95 0.64
N LEU A 21 -12.30 1.48 1.61
CA LEU A 21 -12.45 1.87 3.01
C LEU A 21 -12.17 3.36 3.24
N THR A 22 -11.26 3.98 2.47
CA THR A 22 -11.07 5.45 2.47
C THR A 22 -12.35 6.16 2.05
N ASN A 23 -13.02 5.71 0.98
CA ASN A 23 -14.27 6.30 0.52
C ASN A 23 -15.43 6.09 1.50
N LEU A 24 -15.37 5.04 2.32
CA LEU A 24 -16.32 4.79 3.41
C LEU A 24 -15.93 5.47 4.74
N ASN A 25 -14.83 6.24 4.76
CA ASN A 25 -14.30 6.89 5.96
C ASN A 25 -13.97 5.93 7.13
N ILE A 26 -13.57 4.70 6.83
CA ILE A 26 -13.25 3.68 7.85
C ILE A 26 -11.76 3.73 8.19
N TYR A 27 -11.44 4.54 9.21
CA TYR A 27 -10.08 4.71 9.73
C TYR A 27 -9.88 3.93 11.04
N PRO A 28 -8.71 3.28 11.29
CA PRO A 28 -7.48 3.28 10.49
C PRO A 28 -7.34 2.07 9.54
N VAL A 29 -8.37 1.24 9.40
CA VAL A 29 -8.30 0.00 8.60
C VAL A 29 -8.01 0.31 7.12
N ASN A 30 -8.48 1.45 6.61
CA ASN A 30 -8.17 1.94 5.27
C ASN A 30 -6.65 2.06 5.00
N ILE A 31 -5.91 2.78 5.83
CA ILE A 31 -4.46 3.00 5.69
C ILE A 31 -3.67 1.72 5.98
N ALA A 32 -4.22 0.81 6.78
CA ALA A 32 -3.62 -0.50 7.02
C ALA A 32 -3.67 -1.39 5.77
N LEU A 33 -4.86 -1.58 5.18
CA LEU A 33 -4.98 -2.39 3.97
C LEU A 33 -4.28 -1.76 2.78
N HIS A 34 -4.39 -0.44 2.61
CA HIS A 34 -3.67 0.26 1.56
C HIS A 34 -2.15 0.13 1.75
N GLY A 35 -1.66 0.35 2.98
CA GLY A 35 -0.23 0.23 3.31
C GLY A 35 0.34 -1.17 3.03
N VAL A 36 -0.38 -2.24 3.39
CA VAL A 36 0.01 -3.62 3.06
C VAL A 36 0.12 -3.82 1.55
N GLY A 37 -0.87 -3.31 0.79
CA GLY A 37 -0.85 -3.35 -0.66
C GLY A 37 0.31 -2.54 -1.26
N ALA A 38 0.63 -1.38 -0.68
CA ALA A 38 1.77 -0.56 -1.10
C ALA A 38 3.10 -1.28 -0.87
N VAL A 39 3.31 -1.94 0.28
CA VAL A 39 4.52 -2.76 0.53
C VAL A 39 4.67 -3.83 -0.56
N GLY A 40 3.60 -4.55 -0.87
CA GLY A 40 3.63 -5.59 -1.90
C GLY A 40 3.96 -5.04 -3.29
N TRP A 41 3.42 -3.88 -3.66
CA TRP A 41 3.77 -3.22 -4.92
C TRP A 41 5.19 -2.65 -4.94
N THR A 42 5.70 -2.13 -3.83
CA THR A 42 7.11 -1.71 -3.70
C THR A 42 8.05 -2.90 -3.92
N VAL A 43 7.76 -4.05 -3.31
CA VAL A 43 8.52 -5.30 -3.54
C VAL A 43 8.42 -5.73 -5.00
N ALA A 44 7.22 -5.73 -5.58
CA ALA A 44 7.03 -6.09 -6.98
C ALA A 44 7.79 -5.14 -7.94
N GLY A 45 7.78 -3.83 -7.69
CA GLY A 45 8.50 -2.83 -8.47
C GLY A 45 10.02 -2.99 -8.38
N TYR A 46 10.54 -3.30 -7.19
CA TYR A 46 11.95 -3.63 -7.00
C TYR A 46 12.34 -4.89 -7.80
N LEU A 47 11.57 -5.99 -7.67
CA LEU A 47 11.84 -7.25 -8.36
C LEU A 47 11.71 -7.14 -9.88
N SER A 48 10.77 -6.33 -10.38
CA SER A 48 10.61 -6.10 -11.83
C SER A 48 11.52 -4.99 -12.37
N LYS A 49 12.40 -4.39 -11.55
CA LYS A 49 13.24 -3.23 -11.92
C LYS A 49 12.44 -2.04 -12.49
N ASP A 50 11.18 -1.90 -12.07
CA ASP A 50 10.29 -0.84 -12.51
C ASP A 50 10.40 0.35 -11.55
N ARG A 51 11.15 1.38 -11.97
CA ARG A 51 11.40 2.58 -11.16
C ARG A 51 10.14 3.41 -10.95
N ALA A 52 9.18 3.38 -11.87
CA ALA A 52 7.95 4.15 -11.74
C ALA A 52 7.07 3.56 -10.64
N ILE A 53 6.87 2.23 -10.66
CA ILE A 53 6.12 1.51 -9.61
C ILE A 53 6.81 1.67 -8.26
N LEU A 54 8.14 1.49 -8.21
CA LEU A 54 8.92 1.60 -6.99
C LEU A 54 8.81 3.00 -6.37
N THR A 55 8.87 4.05 -7.19
CA THR A 55 8.72 5.43 -6.73
C THR A 55 7.32 5.71 -6.21
N ASN A 56 6.29 5.30 -6.96
CA ASN A 56 4.89 5.51 -6.58
C ASN A 56 4.55 4.88 -5.23
N PHE A 57 4.76 3.57 -5.09
CA PHE A 57 4.38 2.86 -3.87
C PHE A 57 5.41 3.01 -2.75
N GLY A 58 6.70 3.18 -3.10
CA GLY A 58 7.75 3.48 -2.11
C GLY A 58 7.50 4.79 -1.38
N LEU A 59 7.08 5.85 -2.08
CA LEU A 59 6.75 7.14 -1.45
C LEU A 59 5.43 7.12 -0.66
N GLN A 60 4.50 6.24 -1.01
CA GLN A 60 3.28 6.05 -0.22
C GLN A 60 3.57 5.48 1.18
N LEU A 61 4.63 4.68 1.35
CA LEU A 61 4.98 4.10 2.66
C LEU A 61 5.28 5.17 3.71
N PRO A 62 6.17 6.16 3.50
CA PRO A 62 6.32 7.30 4.41
C PRO A 62 5.00 8.03 4.71
N MET A 63 4.17 8.26 3.69
CA MET A 63 2.87 8.92 3.88
C MET A 63 1.94 8.11 4.79
N PHE A 64 1.88 6.79 4.61
CA PHE A 64 1.11 5.92 5.50
C PHE A 64 1.70 5.84 6.91
N THR A 65 3.03 5.88 7.07
CA THR A 65 3.65 5.92 8.39
C THR A 65 3.26 7.16 9.18
N LEU A 66 3.09 8.32 8.53
CA LEU A 66 2.57 9.53 9.17
C LEU A 66 1.11 9.33 9.63
N GLY A 67 0.27 8.76 8.77
CA GLY A 67 -1.11 8.39 9.14
C GLY A 67 -1.16 7.46 10.34
N PHE A 68 -0.38 6.38 10.32
CA PHE A 68 -0.28 5.45 11.46
C PHE A 68 0.24 6.13 12.73
N SER A 69 1.24 7.00 12.63
CA SER A 69 1.74 7.78 13.76
C SER A 69 0.64 8.62 14.39
N LYS A 70 -0.24 9.21 13.58
CA LYS A 70 -1.44 9.91 14.07
C LYS A 70 -2.35 8.99 14.90
N VAL A 71 -2.56 7.75 14.46
CA VAL A 71 -3.37 6.75 15.20
C VAL A 71 -2.74 6.43 16.54
N VAL A 72 -1.43 6.17 16.54
CA VAL A 72 -0.69 5.65 17.70
C VAL A 72 -0.44 6.75 18.74
N PHE A 73 -0.10 7.96 18.30
CA PHE A 73 0.27 9.08 19.17
C PHE A 73 -0.85 10.10 19.40
N GLY A 74 -1.94 10.04 18.63
CA GLY A 74 -3.17 10.79 18.91
C GLY A 74 -3.10 12.30 18.71
N PHE A 75 -2.21 12.79 17.83
CA PHE A 75 -2.10 14.23 17.49
C PHE A 75 -2.90 14.64 16.24
#